data_AF-A0A7G8J4Z0-F1
#
_entry.id   AF-A0A7G8J4Z0-F1
#
_cell.length_a   1.000
_cell.length_b   1.000
_cell.length_c   1.000
_cell.angle_alpha   90.00
_cell.angle_beta   90.00
_cell.angle_gamma   90.00
#
_symmetry.space_group_name_H-M   'P 1'
#
loop_
_entity.id
_entity.type
_entity.pdbx_description
1 polymer ?
#
loop_
_entity_poly.entity_id
_entity_poly.type
_entity_poly.pdbx_seq_one_letter_code
_entity_poly.pdbx_strand_id
1 'polypeptide(L)'
;MPSKPRNRVGEVYGKLTVVGASERRTKSGNAYWWCRCSCGQDREVPGDKLSHNSARKKPLVTACLDCSREFQVEGVCAKNDREEHQRRIDAEQRRSLLNGVVPDGWLSLPLTDAHARELGQVLFFRGTLCLRGHLAPYRINGGCLTCSGQKPSASV
;
A
#
# COMPACT_ATOMS: atom_id res chain seq x y z
N MET A 1 41.28 -16.50 12.61
CA MET A 1 41.25 -16.43 11.12
C MET A 1 39.80 -16.35 10.67
N PRO A 2 39.40 -15.41 9.80
CA PRO A 2 38.04 -15.44 9.27
C PRO A 2 37.89 -16.71 8.42
N SER A 3 36.96 -17.57 8.79
CA SER A 3 36.67 -18.82 8.08
C SER A 3 36.28 -18.54 6.64
N LYS A 4 36.75 -19.39 5.71
CA LYS A 4 36.39 -19.30 4.28
C LYS A 4 34.86 -19.30 4.16
N PRO A 5 34.24 -18.32 3.47
CA PRO A 5 32.79 -18.30 3.33
C PRO A 5 32.33 -19.55 2.59
N ARG A 6 31.28 -20.19 3.11
CA ARG A 6 30.59 -21.31 2.43
C ARG A 6 30.23 -20.89 1.00
N ASN A 7 30.51 -21.74 0.02
CA ASN A 7 30.07 -21.52 -1.36
C ASN A 7 28.54 -21.61 -1.43
N ARG A 8 27.91 -20.58 -2.01
CA ARG A 8 26.45 -20.48 -2.17
C ARG A 8 26.00 -20.48 -3.64
N VAL A 9 26.92 -20.62 -4.59
CA VAL A 9 26.57 -20.63 -6.02
C VAL A 9 25.54 -21.72 -6.31
N GLY A 10 24.48 -21.36 -7.03
CA GLY A 10 23.33 -22.23 -7.34
C GLY A 10 22.22 -22.22 -6.29
N GLU A 11 22.44 -21.67 -5.09
CA GLU A 11 21.38 -21.56 -4.08
C GLU A 11 20.33 -20.51 -4.48
N VAL A 12 19.07 -20.77 -4.16
CA VAL A 12 17.92 -19.92 -4.52
C VAL A 12 17.30 -19.31 -3.26
N TYR A 13 17.10 -18.00 -3.25
CA TYR A 13 16.50 -17.24 -2.16
C TYR A 13 15.35 -16.38 -2.69
N GLY A 14 14.13 -16.90 -2.59
CA GLY A 14 12.96 -16.29 -3.23
C GLY A 14 13.10 -16.31 -4.75
N LYS A 15 13.15 -15.14 -5.38
CA LYS A 15 13.38 -14.95 -6.82
C LYS A 15 14.86 -14.86 -7.21
N LEU A 16 15.80 -14.87 -6.26
CA LEU A 16 17.23 -14.72 -6.53
C LEU A 16 17.94 -16.07 -6.59
N THR A 17 18.70 -16.31 -7.64
CA THR A 17 19.65 -17.43 -7.74
C THR A 17 21.08 -16.89 -7.64
N VAL A 18 21.88 -17.42 -6.71
CA VAL A 18 23.28 -17.00 -6.55
C VAL A 18 24.10 -17.50 -7.75
N VAL A 19 24.74 -16.58 -8.47
CA VAL A 19 25.56 -16.88 -9.66
C VAL A 19 27.06 -16.79 -9.38
N GLY A 20 27.48 -16.09 -8.33
CA GLY A 20 28.90 -15.94 -8.01
C GLY A 20 29.19 -15.28 -6.68
N ALA A 21 30.39 -15.49 -6.17
CA ALA A 21 30.91 -14.69 -5.05
C ALA A 21 31.33 -13.30 -5.55
N SER A 22 31.13 -12.28 -4.74
CA SER A 22 31.69 -10.95 -4.99
C SER A 22 32.99 -10.76 -4.19
N GLU A 23 33.83 -9.85 -4.68
CA GLU A 23 35.01 -9.35 -3.99
C GLU A 23 34.65 -8.47 -2.77
N ARG A 24 33.42 -7.97 -2.71
CA ARG A 24 32.96 -7.08 -1.63
C ARG A 24 32.69 -7.83 -0.32
N ARG A 25 32.94 -7.13 0.77
CA ARG A 25 32.70 -7.59 2.15
C ARG A 25 31.96 -6.53 2.95
N THR A 26 31.11 -6.96 3.88
CA THR A 26 30.52 -6.03 4.86
C THR A 26 31.57 -5.62 5.88
N LYS A 27 31.31 -4.55 6.65
CA LYS A 27 32.16 -4.15 7.79
C LYS A 27 32.33 -5.26 8.83
N SER A 28 31.37 -6.18 8.93
CA SER A 28 31.40 -7.34 9.82
C SER A 28 32.06 -8.58 9.19
N GLY A 29 32.58 -8.49 7.96
CA GLY A 29 33.30 -9.57 7.26
C GLY A 29 32.45 -10.51 6.41
N ASN A 30 31.14 -10.29 6.29
CA ASN A 30 30.27 -11.15 5.46
C ASN A 30 30.58 -10.98 3.97
N ALA A 31 30.68 -12.09 3.24
CA ALA A 31 30.78 -12.10 1.78
C ALA A 31 29.52 -11.52 1.13
N TYR A 32 29.71 -10.72 0.08
CA TYR A 32 28.66 -10.42 -0.87
C TYR A 32 28.57 -11.49 -1.96
N TRP A 33 27.37 -11.65 -2.51
CA TRP A 33 27.08 -12.62 -3.55
C TRP A 33 26.35 -11.94 -4.70
N TRP A 34 26.81 -12.20 -5.92
CA TRP A 34 26.08 -11.86 -7.13
C TRP A 34 24.92 -12.83 -7.29
N CYS A 35 23.72 -12.28 -7.44
CA CYS A 35 22.50 -13.04 -7.60
C CYS A 35 21.76 -12.59 -8.86
N ARG A 36 21.27 -13.53 -9.67
CA ARG A 36 20.38 -13.28 -10.80
C ARG A 36 18.94 -13.43 -10.33
N CYS A 37 18.13 -12.40 -10.51
CA CYS A 37 16.69 -12.48 -10.25
C CYS A 37 15.97 -13.21 -11.38
N SER A 38 14.81 -13.81 -11.08
CA SER A 38 13.96 -14.49 -12.07
C SER A 38 13.47 -13.56 -13.19
N CYS A 39 13.46 -12.23 -12.96
CA CYS A 39 13.18 -11.24 -14.00
C CYS A 39 14.36 -10.95 -14.94
N GLY A 40 15.52 -11.57 -14.68
CA GLY A 40 16.75 -11.38 -15.45
C GLY A 40 17.71 -10.34 -14.88
N GLN A 41 17.30 -9.52 -13.89
CA GLN A 41 18.18 -8.48 -13.33
C GLN A 41 19.14 -9.04 -12.28
N ASP A 42 20.40 -8.58 -12.30
CA ASP A 42 21.39 -8.93 -11.29
C ASP A 42 21.30 -8.03 -10.04
N ARG A 43 21.66 -8.58 -8.89
CA ARG A 43 21.81 -7.83 -7.65
C ARG A 43 22.92 -8.44 -6.80
N GLU A 44 23.73 -7.57 -6.23
CA GLU A 44 24.71 -7.95 -5.23
C GLU A 44 24.09 -7.92 -3.82
N VAL A 45 24.22 -9.01 -3.07
CA VAL A 45 23.54 -9.20 -1.77
C VAL A 45 24.51 -9.66 -0.68
N PRO A 46 24.47 -9.06 0.53
CA PRO A 46 25.22 -9.57 1.68
C PRO A 46 24.75 -10.98 2.07
N GLY A 47 25.67 -11.90 2.36
CA GLY A 47 25.35 -13.28 2.71
C GLY A 47 24.48 -13.44 3.96
N ASP A 48 24.47 -12.48 4.90
CA ASP A 48 23.60 -12.51 6.07
C ASP A 48 22.13 -12.14 5.76
N LYS A 49 21.85 -11.62 4.56
CA LYS A 49 20.50 -11.35 4.06
C LYS A 49 19.96 -12.44 3.14
N LEU A 50 20.80 -13.41 2.77
CA LEU A 50 20.41 -14.62 2.03
C LEU A 50 20.15 -15.74 3.04
N SER A 51 18.89 -15.89 3.45
CA SER A 51 18.47 -16.94 4.38
C SER A 51 17.05 -17.42 4.05
N HIS A 52 16.79 -18.70 4.27
CA HIS A 52 15.44 -19.27 4.21
C HIS A 52 14.66 -19.08 5.52
N ASN A 53 15.33 -18.67 6.59
CA ASN A 53 14.68 -18.43 7.87
C ASN A 53 13.99 -17.06 7.88
N SER A 54 12.70 -17.06 7.56
CA SER A 54 11.83 -15.87 7.58
C SER A 54 11.50 -15.35 8.98
N ALA A 55 11.73 -16.14 10.04
CA ALA A 55 11.55 -15.70 11.43
C ALA A 55 12.68 -14.77 11.93
N ARG A 56 13.72 -14.54 11.14
CA ARG A 56 14.80 -13.61 11.50
C ARG A 56 14.27 -12.17 11.61
N LYS A 57 14.74 -11.45 12.62
CA LYS A 57 14.45 -10.01 12.79
C LYS A 57 15.03 -9.14 11.65
N LYS A 58 16.12 -9.58 11.01
CA LYS A 58 16.77 -8.82 9.92
C LYS A 58 16.04 -9.05 8.59
N PRO A 59 15.82 -7.99 7.78
CA PRO A 59 15.15 -8.12 6.50
C PRO A 59 16.00 -8.95 5.53
N LEU A 60 15.36 -9.95 4.95
CA LEU A 60 15.91 -10.81 3.91
C LEU A 60 15.85 -10.10 2.55
N VAL A 61 16.76 -10.48 1.65
CA VAL A 61 16.72 -10.03 0.26
C VAL A 61 16.35 -11.22 -0.59
N THR A 62 15.18 -11.14 -1.21
CA THR A 62 14.56 -12.25 -1.94
C THR A 62 14.27 -11.92 -3.41
N ALA A 63 14.59 -10.72 -3.87
CA ALA A 63 14.42 -10.28 -5.25
C ALA A 63 15.40 -9.14 -5.61
N CYS A 64 15.50 -8.79 -6.89
CA CYS A 64 16.18 -7.57 -7.32
C CYS A 64 15.48 -6.32 -6.74
N LEU A 65 16.12 -5.14 -6.88
CA LEU A 65 15.55 -3.90 -6.37
C LEU A 65 14.21 -3.56 -7.03
N ASP A 66 14.10 -3.74 -8.34
CA ASP A 66 12.91 -3.42 -9.11
C ASP A 66 11.74 -4.32 -8.72
N CYS A 67 11.91 -5.64 -8.77
CA CYS A 67 10.87 -6.58 -8.32
C CYS A 67 10.49 -6.37 -6.85
N SER A 68 11.46 -6.07 -5.97
CA SER A 68 11.15 -5.77 -4.56
C SER A 68 10.25 -4.53 -4.43
N ARG A 69 10.52 -3.50 -5.24
CA ARG A 69 9.72 -2.27 -5.28
C ARG A 69 8.33 -2.54 -5.86
N GLU A 70 8.24 -3.29 -6.95
CA GLU A 70 6.97 -3.69 -7.57
C GLU A 70 6.08 -4.41 -6.56
N PHE A 71 6.60 -5.44 -5.87
CA PHE A 71 5.83 -6.16 -4.85
C PHE A 71 5.37 -5.27 -3.69
N GLN A 72 6.20 -4.32 -3.28
CA GLN A 72 5.80 -3.36 -2.25
C GLN A 72 4.66 -2.47 -2.75
N VAL A 73 4.71 -2.01 -4.00
CA VAL A 73 3.64 -1.23 -4.62
C VAL A 73 2.37 -2.05 -4.73
N GLU A 74 2.44 -3.26 -5.28
CA GLU A 74 1.31 -4.20 -5.37
C GLU A 74 0.68 -4.47 -4.00
N GLY A 75 1.51 -4.70 -2.98
CA GLY A 75 1.06 -4.90 -1.61
C GLY A 75 0.32 -3.68 -1.03
N VAL A 76 0.81 -2.47 -1.31
CA VAL A 76 0.14 -1.22 -0.91
C VAL A 76 -1.18 -1.03 -1.65
N CYS A 77 -1.21 -1.22 -2.97
CA CYS A 77 -2.43 -1.14 -3.77
C CYS A 77 -3.49 -2.12 -3.26
N ALA A 78 -3.13 -3.39 -3.09
CA ALA A 78 -4.06 -4.42 -2.59
C ALA A 78 -4.60 -4.09 -1.19
N LYS A 79 -3.78 -3.47 -0.32
CA LYS A 79 -4.24 -2.99 0.99
C LYS A 79 -5.24 -1.84 0.83
N ASN A 80 -4.92 -0.84 0.01
CA ASN A 80 -5.78 0.32 -0.22
C ASN A 80 -7.14 -0.09 -0.81
N ASP A 81 -7.16 -1.07 -1.72
CA ASP A 81 -8.39 -1.60 -2.33
C ASP A 81 -9.30 -2.27 -1.29
N ARG A 82 -8.72 -3.08 -0.39
CA ARG A 82 -9.49 -3.68 0.72
C ARG A 82 -10.07 -2.62 1.66
N GLU A 83 -9.26 -1.63 2.03
CA GLU A 83 -9.70 -0.54 2.91
C GLU A 83 -10.74 0.36 2.22
N GLU A 84 -10.64 0.56 0.91
CA GLU A 84 -11.64 1.28 0.11
C GLU A 84 -12.96 0.51 0.03
N HIS A 85 -12.92 -0.81 -0.20
CA HIS A 85 -14.11 -1.65 -0.20
C HIS A 85 -14.85 -1.55 1.14
N GLN A 86 -14.13 -1.64 2.26
CA GLN A 86 -14.73 -1.46 3.59
C GLN A 86 -15.34 -0.07 3.77
N ARG A 87 -14.64 1.00 3.34
CA ARG A 87 -15.16 2.38 3.42
C ARG A 87 -16.46 2.57 2.64
N ARG A 88 -16.64 1.87 1.51
CA ARG A 88 -17.91 1.88 0.74
C ARG A 88 -19.03 1.21 1.51
N ILE A 89 -18.79 0.00 2.03
CA ILE A 89 -19.77 -0.73 2.86
C ILE A 89 -20.21 0.15 4.04
N ASP A 90 -19.25 0.73 4.77
CA ASP A 90 -19.55 1.59 5.92
C ASP A 90 -20.36 2.83 5.52
N ALA A 91 -20.10 3.39 4.33
CA ALA A 91 -20.83 4.56 3.83
C ALA A 91 -22.26 4.21 3.41
N GLU A 92 -22.46 3.05 2.77
CA GLU A 92 -23.80 2.54 2.44
C GLU A 92 -24.63 2.31 3.70
N GLN A 93 -24.06 1.64 4.70
CA GLN A 93 -24.71 1.39 5.99
C GLN A 93 -25.08 2.69 6.70
N ARG A 94 -24.18 3.69 6.73
CA ARG A 94 -24.49 4.98 7.35
C ARG A 94 -25.57 5.75 6.58
N ARG A 95 -25.52 5.71 5.26
CA ARG A 95 -26.49 6.41 4.39
C ARG A 95 -27.89 5.81 4.44
N SER A 96 -28.01 4.50 4.66
CA SER A 96 -29.33 3.87 4.79
C SER A 96 -30.13 4.43 5.98
N LEU A 97 -29.43 4.86 7.03
CA LEU A 97 -30.00 5.51 8.21
C LEU A 97 -30.38 6.99 7.97
N LEU A 98 -29.98 7.57 6.84
CA LEU A 98 -30.19 8.98 6.50
C LEU A 98 -31.26 9.20 5.44
N ASN A 99 -31.94 8.14 5.00
CA ASN A 99 -33.05 8.23 4.06
C ASN A 99 -34.16 9.14 4.62
N GLY A 100 -34.56 10.15 3.87
CA GLY A 100 -35.54 11.16 4.30
C GLY A 100 -35.00 12.24 5.26
N VAL A 101 -33.80 12.06 5.82
CA VAL A 101 -33.10 13.06 6.66
C VAL A 101 -32.26 14.00 5.80
N VAL A 102 -31.61 13.45 4.77
CA VAL A 102 -30.78 14.21 3.84
C VAL A 102 -31.42 14.25 2.44
N PRO A 103 -31.09 15.26 1.61
CA PRO A 103 -31.56 15.29 0.22
C PRO A 103 -31.17 14.03 -0.56
N ASP A 104 -32.10 13.49 -1.35
CA ASP A 104 -31.86 12.29 -2.17
C ASP A 104 -30.69 12.46 -3.13
N GLY A 105 -30.50 13.68 -3.65
CA GLY A 105 -29.36 14.02 -4.50
C GLY A 105 -28.00 13.89 -3.80
N TRP A 106 -27.94 13.77 -2.47
CA TRP A 106 -26.72 13.45 -1.74
C TRP A 106 -26.53 11.94 -1.64
N LEU A 107 -27.62 11.18 -1.53
CA LEU A 107 -27.62 9.72 -1.57
C LEU A 107 -27.37 9.19 -2.98
N SER A 108 -27.46 9.99 -4.03
CA SER A 108 -26.98 9.57 -5.36
C SER A 108 -25.50 9.83 -5.61
N LEU A 109 -24.80 10.53 -4.70
CA LEU A 109 -23.37 10.81 -4.84
C LEU A 109 -22.53 9.55 -4.59
N PRO A 110 -21.29 9.53 -5.11
CA PRO A 110 -20.31 8.51 -4.79
C PRO A 110 -20.11 8.40 -3.27
N LEU A 111 -19.83 7.17 -2.83
CA LEU A 111 -19.73 6.82 -1.41
C LEU A 111 -18.48 7.39 -0.75
N THR A 112 -17.37 7.44 -1.48
CA THR A 112 -16.04 7.83 -0.99
C THR A 112 -15.38 8.75 -2.01
N ASP A 113 -14.24 9.33 -1.62
CA ASP A 113 -13.42 10.13 -2.53
C ASP A 113 -12.83 9.28 -3.66
N ALA A 114 -12.39 8.04 -3.38
CA ALA A 114 -11.87 7.14 -4.40
C ALA A 114 -12.98 6.71 -5.39
N HIS A 115 -14.18 6.39 -4.89
CA HIS A 115 -15.34 6.12 -5.73
C HIS A 115 -15.70 7.33 -6.61
N ALA A 116 -15.62 8.55 -6.08
CA ALA A 116 -15.82 9.75 -6.89
C ALA A 116 -14.77 9.90 -7.99
N ARG A 117 -13.49 9.62 -7.71
CA ARG A 117 -12.43 9.62 -8.73
C ARG A 117 -12.70 8.61 -9.84
N GLU A 118 -13.12 7.39 -9.49
CA GLU A 118 -13.47 6.34 -10.45
C GLU A 118 -14.58 6.77 -11.40
N LEU A 119 -15.58 7.48 -10.88
CA LEU A 119 -16.71 7.98 -11.66
C LEU A 119 -16.45 9.34 -12.33
N GLY A 120 -15.24 9.90 -12.23
CA GLY A 120 -14.91 11.22 -12.76
C GLY A 120 -15.68 12.37 -12.09
N GLN A 121 -16.21 12.15 -10.89
CA GLN A 121 -16.93 13.14 -10.10
C GLN A 121 -16.00 13.84 -9.11
N VAL A 122 -16.36 15.07 -8.72
CA VAL A 122 -15.58 15.88 -7.77
C VAL A 122 -16.18 15.92 -6.38
N LEU A 123 -17.40 15.40 -6.22
CA LEU A 123 -18.14 15.35 -4.95
C LEU A 123 -18.42 13.91 -4.54
N PHE A 124 -18.50 13.69 -3.23
CA PHE A 124 -18.92 12.42 -2.64
C PHE A 124 -19.68 12.67 -1.34
N PHE A 125 -20.46 11.69 -0.90
CA PHE A 125 -21.16 11.76 0.38
C PHE A 125 -21.03 10.43 1.11
N ARG A 126 -20.25 10.46 2.20
CA ARG A 126 -20.04 9.31 3.07
C ARG A 126 -21.18 9.08 4.05
N GLY A 127 -21.96 10.11 4.41
CA GLY A 127 -22.86 10.05 5.58
C GLY A 127 -22.12 10.13 6.92
N THR A 128 -21.00 10.85 7.00
CA THR A 128 -20.32 11.19 8.27
C THR A 128 -20.31 12.69 8.52
N LEU A 129 -20.32 13.05 9.80
CA LEU A 129 -20.05 14.42 10.24
C LEU A 129 -18.58 14.78 9.97
N CYS A 130 -18.34 16.00 9.53
CA CYS A 130 -16.98 16.54 9.44
C CYS A 130 -16.42 16.86 10.84
N LEU A 131 -15.14 17.23 10.93
CA LEU A 131 -14.51 17.64 12.19
C LEU A 131 -15.18 18.84 12.88
N ARG A 132 -15.98 19.62 12.15
CA ARG A 132 -16.78 20.74 12.68
C ARG A 132 -18.24 20.37 12.96
N GLY A 133 -18.60 19.08 12.86
CA GLY A 133 -19.95 18.59 13.16
C GLY A 133 -20.98 18.72 12.02
N HIS A 134 -20.60 19.18 10.82
CA HIS A 134 -21.55 19.29 9.70
C HIS A 134 -21.80 17.95 9.00
N LEU A 135 -23.07 17.65 8.69
CA LEU A 135 -23.49 16.57 7.79
C LEU A 135 -23.72 17.12 6.38
N ALA A 136 -22.76 16.93 5.47
CA ALA A 136 -22.88 17.40 4.09
C ALA A 136 -21.96 16.63 3.13
N PRO A 137 -22.16 16.75 1.80
CA PRO A 137 -21.22 16.23 0.80
C PRO A 137 -19.83 16.88 0.91
N TYR A 138 -18.82 16.21 0.37
CA TYR A 138 -17.41 16.60 0.41
C TYR A 138 -16.84 16.75 -0.99
N ARG A 139 -15.79 17.59 -1.11
CA ARG A 139 -14.97 17.71 -2.32
C ARG A 139 -13.76 16.79 -2.23
N ILE A 140 -13.37 16.20 -3.36
CA ILE A 140 -12.07 15.56 -3.49
C ILE A 140 -10.98 16.62 -3.24
N ASN A 141 -10.09 16.39 -2.26
CA ASN A 141 -9.08 17.34 -1.78
C ASN A 141 -9.62 18.60 -1.08
N GLY A 142 -10.83 18.55 -0.51
CA GLY A 142 -11.39 19.65 0.26
C GLY A 142 -12.22 19.20 1.46
N GLY A 143 -12.75 20.18 2.20
CA GLY A 143 -13.71 19.94 3.27
C GLY A 143 -15.12 19.66 2.76
N CYS A 144 -16.05 19.47 3.70
CA CYS A 144 -17.47 19.39 3.37
C CYS A 144 -17.99 20.72 2.80
N LEU A 145 -19.06 20.65 2.01
CA LEU A 145 -19.63 21.81 1.32
C LEU A 145 -20.14 22.88 2.29
N THR A 146 -20.58 22.47 3.49
CA THR A 146 -20.96 23.40 4.56
C THR A 146 -19.80 24.20 5.11
N CYS A 147 -18.65 23.57 5.36
CA CYS A 147 -17.45 24.29 5.80
C CYS A 147 -17.01 25.35 4.76
N SER A 148 -17.30 25.13 3.49
CA SER A 148 -17.01 26.08 2.41
C SER A 148 -18.12 27.08 2.10
N GLY A 149 -19.23 27.06 2.85
CA GLY A 149 -20.38 27.96 2.63
C GLY A 149 -21.20 27.65 1.36
N GLN A 150 -20.99 26.51 0.72
CA GLN A 150 -21.64 26.17 -0.56
C GLN A 150 -22.98 25.46 -0.37
N LYS A 151 -23.18 24.77 0.76
CA LYS A 151 -24.46 24.10 1.11
C LYS A 151 -24.71 24.13 2.62
N PRO A 152 -25.95 24.23 3.09
CA PRO A 152 -26.25 24.05 4.50
C PRO A 152 -25.92 22.62 4.96
N SER A 153 -25.65 22.45 6.26
CA SER A 153 -25.62 21.10 6.87
C SER A 153 -27.03 20.54 6.86
N ALA A 154 -27.17 19.22 6.67
CA ALA A 154 -28.44 18.56 6.97
C ALA A 154 -28.74 18.67 8.47
N SER A 155 -30.01 18.86 8.78
CA SER A 155 -30.54 18.80 10.14
C SER A 155 -30.67 17.34 10.52
N VAL A 156 -29.78 16.88 11.39
CA VAL A 156 -29.87 15.56 12.04
C VAL A 156 -30.64 15.64 13.33
#